data_AF-A0A554IVE6-F1
#
_entry.id   AF-A0A554IVE6-F1
#
_cell.length_a   1.000
_cell.length_b   1.000
_cell.length_c   1.000
_cell.angle_alpha   90.00
_cell.angle_beta   90.00
_cell.angle_gamma   90.00
#
_symmetry.space_group_name_H-M   'P 1'
#
loop_
_entity.id
_entity.type
_entity.pdbx_description
1 polymer ?
#
loop_
_entity_poly.entity_id
_entity_poly.type
_entity_poly.pdbx_seq_one_letter_code
_entity_poly.pdbx_strand_id
1 'polypeptide(L)'
;MILTPYQIVAPLIALVAILYAWNLVMRQRKTLWEATLWTIFWGAIAYIAIEPNSIDYITIATGIHDRENAVLVTFLGILFFIVFYLIMRLENLEQRQTRLIRKIALKEIGLEADSRK
;
A
#
# COMPACT_ATOMS: atom_id res chain seq x y z
N MET A 1 -8.76 34.55 4.28
CA MET A 1 -8.33 33.20 3.86
C MET A 1 -9.36 32.68 2.89
N ILE A 2 -9.05 32.59 1.59
CA ILE A 2 -9.97 32.00 0.62
C ILE A 2 -9.83 30.49 0.81
N LEU A 3 -10.75 29.86 1.53
CA LEU A 3 -10.81 28.40 1.59
C LEU A 3 -11.06 27.91 0.18
N THR A 4 -10.06 27.25 -0.41
CA THR A 4 -10.29 26.56 -1.67
C THR A 4 -11.19 25.36 -1.38
N PRO A 5 -12.18 25.05 -2.23
CA PRO A 5 -13.07 23.90 -2.00
C PRO A 5 -12.31 22.59 -1.74
N TYR A 6 -11.12 22.46 -2.33
CA TYR A 6 -10.20 21.35 -2.14
C TYR A 6 -9.79 21.12 -0.68
N GLN A 7 -9.52 22.19 0.08
CA GLN A 7 -9.09 22.11 1.49
C GLN A 7 -10.19 21.62 2.43
N ILE A 8 -11.45 21.62 2.00
CA ILE A 8 -12.59 21.12 2.77
C ILE A 8 -12.95 19.70 2.31
N VAL A 9 -13.02 19.49 1.00
CA VAL A 9 -13.48 18.23 0.42
C VAL A 9 -12.47 17.11 0.64
N ALA A 10 -11.17 17.36 0.46
CA ALA A 10 -10.15 16.32 0.57
C ALA A 10 -10.03 15.74 2.00
N PRO A 11 -9.99 16.54 3.09
CA PRO A 11 -9.98 15.99 4.44
C PRO A 11 -11.28 15.25 4.80
N LEU A 12 -12.43 15.71 4.31
CA LEU A 12 -13.72 15.09 4.59
C LEU A 12 -13.84 13.72 3.92
N ILE A 13 -13.39 13.60 2.66
CA ILE A 13 -13.28 12.31 1.95
C ILE A 13 -12.28 11.39 2.66
N ALA A 14 -11.11 11.90 3.05
CA ALA A 14 -10.10 11.12 3.77
C ALA A 14 -10.67 10.57 5.08
N LEU A 15 -11.42 11.37 5.84
CA LEU A 15 -12.03 10.97 7.09
C LEU A 15 -13.09 9.86 6.87
N VAL A 16 -13.96 10.00 5.87
CA VAL A 16 -14.91 8.96 5.49
C VAL A 16 -14.20 7.66 5.09
N ALA A 17 -13.12 7.76 4.31
CA ALA A 17 -12.36 6.61 3.86
C ALA A 17 -11.64 5.88 5.02
N ILE A 18 -11.08 6.62 5.99
CA ILE A 18 -10.47 6.06 7.20
C ILE A 18 -11.54 5.35 8.05
N LEU A 19 -12.69 6.00 8.29
CA LEU A 19 -13.79 5.39 9.04
C LEU A 19 -14.31 4.13 8.36
N TYR A 20 -14.43 4.13 7.03
CA TYR A 20 -14.84 2.96 6.26
C TYR A 20 -13.81 1.83 6.36
N ALA A 21 -12.51 2.14 6.26
CA ALA A 21 -11.44 1.16 6.42
C ALA A 21 -11.49 0.49 7.80
N TRP A 22 -11.70 1.27 8.87
CA TRP A 22 -11.79 0.74 10.22
C TRP A 22 -13.07 -0.07 10.49
N ASN A 23 -14.21 0.37 9.94
CA ASN A 23 -15.47 -0.37 10.01
C ASN A 23 -15.35 -1.76 9.34
N LEU A 24 -14.62 -1.84 8.22
CA LEU A 24 -14.40 -3.09 7.51
C LEU A 24 -13.50 -4.08 8.27
N VAL A 25 -12.56 -3.56 9.06
CA VAL A 25 -11.66 -4.35 9.92
C VAL A 25 -12.40 -4.86 11.14
N MET A 26 -13.26 -4.04 11.76
CA MET A 26 -14.14 -4.46 12.86
C MET A 26 -15.09 -5.60 12.44
N ARG A 27 -15.46 -5.66 11.16
CA ARG A 27 -16.23 -6.77 10.56
C ARG A 27 -15.42 -8.02 10.22
N GLN A 28 -14.15 -8.14 10.67
CA GLN A 28 -13.27 -9.30 10.50
C GLN A 28 -12.99 -9.69 9.03
N ARG A 29 -13.25 -8.81 8.06
CA ARG A 29 -13.06 -9.09 6.62
C ARG A 29 -11.66 -8.70 6.12
N LYS A 30 -10.87 -7.97 6.91
CA LYS A 30 -9.56 -7.44 6.52
C LYS A 30 -8.51 -7.59 7.61
N THR A 31 -7.26 -7.71 7.17
CA THR A 31 -6.10 -7.75 8.06
C THR A 31 -5.83 -6.36 8.66
N LEU A 32 -5.37 -6.31 9.92
CA LEU A 32 -4.97 -5.06 10.59
C LEU A 32 -3.95 -4.25 9.77
N TRP A 33 -3.10 -4.95 9.00
CA TRP A 33 -2.13 -4.34 8.11
C TRP A 33 -2.76 -3.45 7.04
N GLU A 34 -3.85 -3.89 6.42
CA GLU A 34 -4.55 -3.10 5.41
C GLU A 34 -5.19 -1.85 6.02
N ALA A 35 -5.73 -1.96 7.23
CA ALA A 35 -6.32 -0.83 7.96
C ALA A 35 -5.30 0.28 8.19
N THR A 36 -4.12 -0.11 8.68
CA THR A 36 -3.02 0.80 8.97
C THR A 36 -2.52 1.47 7.70
N LEU A 37 -2.36 0.73 6.60
CA LEU A 37 -1.92 1.28 5.32
C LEU A 37 -2.93 2.31 4.79
N TRP A 38 -4.22 1.99 4.82
CA TRP A 38 -5.28 2.92 4.43
C TRP A 38 -5.32 4.18 5.29
N THR A 39 -5.09 4.04 6.60
CA THR A 39 -5.07 5.16 7.54
C THR A 39 -3.88 6.09 7.28
N ILE A 40 -2.69 5.53 7.06
CA ILE A 40 -1.48 6.30 6.73
C ILE A 40 -1.68 7.04 5.39
N PHE A 41 -2.21 6.36 4.39
CA PHE A 41 -2.40 6.92 3.05
C PHE A 41 -3.39 8.10 3.06
N TRP A 42 -4.60 7.90 3.59
CA TRP A 42 -5.60 8.98 3.67
C TRP A 42 -5.22 10.06 4.67
N GLY A 43 -4.52 9.71 5.75
CA GLY A 43 -3.95 10.66 6.69
C GLY A 43 -2.95 11.61 6.04
N ALA A 44 -2.05 11.07 5.20
CA ALA A 44 -1.10 11.88 4.45
C ALA A 44 -1.81 12.84 3.47
N ILE A 45 -2.84 12.37 2.77
CA ILE A 45 -3.66 13.20 1.87
C ILE A 45 -4.36 14.33 2.65
N ALA A 46 -4.99 14.01 3.77
CA ALA A 46 -5.65 15.01 4.61
C ALA A 46 -4.65 16.05 5.15
N TYR A 47 -3.47 15.61 5.57
CA TYR A 47 -2.42 16.49 6.06
C TYR A 47 -1.92 17.46 4.99
N ILE A 48 -1.61 16.96 3.79
CA ILE A 48 -1.19 17.79 2.64
C ILE A 48 -2.29 18.79 2.25
N ALA A 49 -3.56 18.39 2.32
CA ALA A 49 -4.68 19.27 2.02
C ALA A 49 -4.83 20.41 3.04
N ILE A 50 -4.59 20.17 4.33
CA ILE A 50 -4.71 21.18 5.40
C ILE A 50 -3.49 22.13 5.38
N GLU A 51 -2.28 21.60 5.24
CA GLU A 51 -1.02 22.37 5.25
C GLU A 51 -0.30 22.20 3.90
N PRO A 52 -0.64 23.00 2.87
CA PRO A 52 -0.02 22.88 1.55
C PRO A 52 1.46 23.29 1.53
N ASN A 53 1.96 24.03 2.53
CA ASN A 53 3.39 24.36 2.63
C ASN A 53 4.24 23.12 2.97
N SER A 54 3.63 22.02 3.42
CA SER A 54 4.34 20.75 3.62
C SER A 54 4.97 20.21 2.33
N ILE A 55 4.45 20.59 1.16
CA ILE A 55 5.02 20.21 -0.15
C ILE A 55 6.43 20.79 -0.34
N ASP A 56 6.74 21.93 0.30
CA ASP A 56 8.07 22.54 0.17
C ASP A 56 9.18 21.62 0.72
N TYR A 57 8.89 20.81 1.74
CA TYR A 57 9.81 19.77 2.22
C TYR A 57 10.06 18.68 1.19
N ILE A 58 9.04 18.29 0.42
CA ILE A 58 9.16 17.30 -0.66
C ILE A 58 9.98 17.89 -1.81
N THR A 59 9.75 19.16 -2.15
CA THR A 59 10.53 19.90 -3.15
C THR A 59 12.01 19.96 -2.77
N ILE A 60 12.36 20.23 -1.51
CA ILE A 60 13.75 20.23 -1.04
C ILE A 60 14.35 18.82 -1.07
N ALA A 61 13.61 17.81 -0.62
CA ALA A 61 14.10 16.43 -0.56
C ALA A 61 14.30 15.80 -1.94
N THR A 62 13.43 16.12 -2.91
CA THR A 62 13.48 15.59 -4.27
C THR A 62 14.28 16.47 -5.24
N GLY A 63 14.53 17.73 -4.88
CA GLY A 63 15.16 18.73 -5.76
C GLY A 63 14.24 19.29 -6.84
N ILE A 64 12.93 19.00 -6.79
CA ILE A 64 11.95 19.45 -7.79
C ILE A 64 11.28 20.74 -7.32
N HIS A 65 11.66 21.86 -7.92
CA HIS A 65 11.17 23.20 -7.55
C HIS A 65 9.66 23.41 -7.73
N ASP A 66 9.05 22.75 -8.72
CA ASP A 66 7.61 22.85 -8.95
C ASP A 66 6.84 21.93 -8.00
N ARG A 67 6.03 22.53 -7.11
CA ARG A 67 5.23 21.81 -6.09
C ARG A 67 4.37 20.70 -6.68
N GLU A 68 3.68 20.97 -7.79
CA GLU A 68 2.82 19.99 -8.47
C GLU A 68 3.64 18.80 -8.99
N ASN A 69 4.77 19.09 -9.63
CA ASN A 69 5.66 18.08 -10.19
C ASN A 69 6.37 17.28 -9.08
N ALA A 70 6.75 17.92 -7.99
CA ALA A 70 7.37 17.28 -6.84
C ALA A 70 6.45 16.24 -6.21
N VAL A 71 5.17 16.58 -6.04
CA VAL A 71 4.15 15.64 -5.55
C VAL A 71 3.97 14.50 -6.56
N LEU A 72 3.75 14.81 -7.85
CA LEU A 72 3.52 13.78 -8.87
C LEU A 72 4.68 12.79 -8.98
N VAL A 73 5.92 13.27 -9.09
CA VAL A 73 7.11 12.42 -9.21
C VAL A 73 7.32 11.59 -7.95
N THR A 74 7.09 12.17 -6.76
CA THR A 74 7.21 11.42 -5.50
C THR A 74 6.17 10.30 -5.42
N PHE A 75 4.91 10.59 -5.73
CA PHE A 75 3.85 9.59 -5.73
C PHE A 75 4.08 8.51 -6.79
N LEU A 76 4.57 8.89 -7.98
CA LEU A 76 4.98 7.94 -9.01
C LEU A 76 6.12 7.04 -8.51
N GLY A 77 7.15 7.60 -7.88
CA GLY A 77 8.26 6.83 -7.32
C GLY A 77 7.80 5.82 -6.25
N ILE A 78 6.94 6.26 -5.31
CA ILE A 78 6.34 5.39 -4.30
C ILE A 78 5.49 4.30 -4.97
N LEU A 79 4.69 4.65 -5.97
CA LEU A 79 3.83 3.71 -6.68
C LEU A 79 4.66 2.66 -7.42
N PHE A 80 5.72 3.06 -8.13
CA PHE A 80 6.66 2.13 -8.76
C PHE A 80 7.28 1.20 -7.71
N PHE A 81 7.74 1.72 -6.58
CA PHE A 81 8.31 0.90 -5.51
C PHE A 81 7.31 -0.14 -4.98
N ILE A 82 6.05 0.26 -4.77
CA ILE A 82 4.97 -0.65 -4.35
C ILE A 82 4.71 -1.71 -5.42
N VAL A 83 4.65 -1.32 -6.70
CA VAL A 83 4.45 -2.27 -7.81
C VAL A 83 5.60 -3.28 -7.88
N PHE A 84 6.85 -2.83 -7.78
CA PHE A 84 8.01 -3.72 -7.71
C PHE A 84 7.93 -4.68 -6.52
N TYR A 85 7.58 -4.17 -5.33
CA TYR A 85 7.37 -5.00 -4.15
C TYR A 85 6.28 -6.06 -4.38
N LEU A 86 5.16 -5.69 -5.01
CA LEU A 86 4.08 -6.61 -5.34
C LEU A 86 4.51 -7.68 -6.34
N ILE A 87 5.29 -7.34 -7.36
CA ILE A 87 5.84 -8.29 -8.33
C ILE A 87 6.74 -9.31 -7.62
N MET A 88 7.68 -8.86 -6.78
CA MET A 88 8.54 -9.77 -6.00
C MET A 88 7.73 -10.67 -5.06
N ARG A 89 6.68 -10.12 -4.43
CA ARG A 89 5.81 -10.90 -3.54
C ARG A 89 4.98 -11.93 -4.32
N LEU A 90 4.54 -11.60 -5.53
CA LEU A 90 3.82 -12.49 -6.42
C LEU A 90 4.72 -13.68 -6.83
N GLU A 91 5.94 -13.42 -7.26
CA GLU A 91 6.91 -14.47 -7.62
C GLU A 91 7.15 -15.43 -6.44
N ASN A 92 7.33 -14.89 -5.23
CA ASN A 92 7.49 -15.69 -4.02
C ASN A 92 6.26 -16.57 -3.71
N LEU A 93 5.05 -16.06 -4.01
CA LEU A 93 3.81 -16.83 -3.85
C LEU A 93 3.71 -17.95 -4.88
N GLU A 94 4.04 -17.68 -6.15
CA GLU A 94 4.08 -18.68 -7.22
C GLU A 94 5.05 -19.81 -6.87
N GLN A 95 6.28 -19.49 -6.45
CA GLN A 95 7.25 -20.50 -6.05
C GLN A 95 6.77 -21.35 -4.85
N ARG A 96 6.09 -20.73 -3.87
CA ARG A 96 5.49 -21.47 -2.74
C ARG A 96 4.39 -22.41 -3.23
N GLN A 97 3.54 -21.96 -4.15
CA GLN A 97 2.49 -22.77 -4.73
C GLN A 97 3.06 -23.97 -5.50
N THR A 98 4.07 -23.76 -6.34
CA THR A 98 4.76 -24.85 -7.06
C THR A 98 5.36 -25.87 -6.09
N ARG A 99 6.03 -25.42 -5.02
CA ARG A 99 6.58 -26.33 -3.99
C ARG A 99 5.49 -27.13 -3.28
N LEU A 100 4.34 -26.51 -2.98
CA LEU A 100 3.20 -27.19 -2.36
C LEU A 100 2.62 -28.26 -3.29
N ILE A 101 2.38 -27.92 -4.57
CA ILE A 101 1.88 -28.88 -5.56
C ILE A 101 2.86 -30.06 -5.71
N ARG A 102 4.17 -29.80 -5.79
CA ARG A 102 5.19 -30.87 -5.88
C ARG A 102 5.16 -31.79 -4.66
N LYS A 103 5.01 -31.24 -3.45
CA LYS A 103 4.87 -32.05 -2.23
C LYS A 103 3.62 -32.92 -2.25
N ILE A 104 2.48 -32.36 -2.68
CA ILE A 104 1.21 -33.11 -2.79
C ILE A 104 1.38 -34.26 -3.78
N ALA A 105 1.94 -34.01 -4.97
CA ALA A 105 2.16 -35.05 -5.98
C ALA A 105 3.10 -36.17 -5.51
N LEU A 106 4.21 -35.83 -4.86
CA LEU A 106 5.15 -36.84 -4.32
C LEU A 106 4.51 -37.70 -3.22
N LYS A 107 3.66 -37.09 -2.39
CA LYS A 107 2.90 -37.80 -1.35
C LYS A 107 1.86 -38.74 -1.96
N GLU A 108 1.16 -38.34 -3.01
CA GLU A 108 0.18 -39.18 -3.72
C GLU A 108 0.83 -40.40 -4.38
N ILE A 109 2.04 -40.27 -4.91
CA ILE A 109 2.78 -41.36 -5.56
C ILE A 109 3.47 -42.29 -4.54
N GLY A 110 3.38 -42.01 -3.23
CA GLY A 110 3.93 -42.86 -2.16
C GLY A 110 5.47 -42.80 -2.02
N LEU A 111 6.13 -41.84 -2.67
CA LEU A 111 7.60 -41.72 -2.70
C LEU A 111 8.21 -41.09 -1.42
N GLU A 112 7.41 -40.77 -0.40
CA GLU A 112 7.91 -40.22 0.87
C GLU A 112 8.60 -41.28 1.77
N ALA A 113 8.53 -42.58 1.43
CA ALA A 113 9.06 -43.66 2.26
C ALA A 113 10.51 -44.10 1.95
N ASP A 114 11.08 -43.73 0.79
CA ASP A 114 12.36 -44.31 0.31
C ASP A 114 13.60 -43.42 0.55
N SER A 115 13.42 -42.21 1.08
CA SER A 115 14.54 -41.27 1.35
C SER A 115 15.04 -41.31 2.80
N ARG A 116 14.66 -42.35 3.57
CA ARG A 116 15.06 -42.55 4.97
C ARG A 116 15.77 -43.90 5.24
N LYS A 117 16.31 -44.55 4.22
CA LYS A 117 17.21 -45.71 4.35
C LYS A 117 18.58 -45.40 3.78
#